data_AF-A0A094ACU9-F1
#
_entry.id   AF-A0A094ACU9-F1
#
_cell.length_a   1.000
_cell.length_b   1.000
_cell.length_c   1.000
_cell.angle_alpha   90.00
_cell.angle_beta   90.00
_cell.angle_gamma   90.00
#
_symmetry.space_group_name_H-M   'P 1'
#
loop_
_entity.id
_entity.type
_entity.pdbx_description
1 polymer ?
#
loop_
_entity_poly.entity_id
_entity_poly.type
_entity_poly.pdbx_seq_one_letter_code
_entity_poly.pdbx_strand_id
1 'polypeptide(L)'
;MSQTNRNFNSLSNDIGHRIATLLSPLSRASLGRAFAQGTSKFNFTWTQKRSARVWDLIFKDDSWFQAIDSLSYDSATPAPNPTLVGYDLAKLYHGSSTSAYIALLVSDWGGDCRFFKKIFFASLRDHDYNEKASEVHFKKTNIILHIGDVVNGQEWIQMEDPGKLFRRNRRKWKLQTAALYFKEESLIRVGSEKIGRVLNMPAEKECIKNICSLQLEFGDGTPVYRVIRRRNMTVRLVSIETTDKNGRKWVTNWRVARADETNGL
;
A
#
# COMPACT_ATOMS: atom_id res chain seq x y z
N MET A 1 48.49 -22.91 -17.96
CA MET A 1 47.13 -22.91 -17.38
C MET A 1 46.91 -21.62 -16.61
N SER A 2 46.26 -20.61 -17.19
CA SER A 2 45.59 -19.50 -16.49
C SER A 2 44.98 -18.55 -17.53
N GLN A 3 43.79 -18.90 -18.04
CA GLN A 3 43.04 -18.04 -18.97
C GLN A 3 41.51 -18.10 -18.74
N THR A 4 41.05 -18.59 -17.58
CA THR A 4 39.63 -18.89 -17.35
C THR A 4 38.89 -17.90 -16.43
N ASN A 5 39.55 -16.90 -15.83
CA ASN A 5 38.92 -16.01 -14.84
C ASN A 5 38.50 -14.61 -15.34
N ARG A 6 38.69 -14.26 -16.62
CA ARG A 6 38.23 -12.95 -17.16
C ARG A 6 36.87 -12.99 -17.84
N ASN A 7 36.30 -14.16 -18.13
CA ASN A 7 35.05 -14.27 -18.89
C ASN A 7 33.77 -14.34 -18.03
N PHE A 8 33.85 -14.63 -16.72
CA PHE A 8 32.65 -14.69 -15.87
C PHE A 8 32.09 -13.31 -15.48
N ASN A 9 32.96 -12.31 -15.32
CA ASN A 9 32.52 -10.95 -14.99
C ASN A 9 31.91 -10.21 -16.19
N SER A 10 32.39 -10.45 -17.42
CA SER A 10 31.81 -9.85 -18.62
C SER A 10 30.46 -10.49 -18.99
N LEU A 11 30.31 -11.81 -18.86
CA LEU A 11 29.02 -12.49 -19.07
C LEU A 11 27.96 -12.06 -18.04
N SER A 12 28.36 -11.89 -16.76
CA SER A 12 27.46 -11.40 -15.70
C SER A 12 26.95 -9.98 -15.97
N ASN A 13 27.80 -9.11 -16.53
CA ASN A 13 27.45 -7.73 -16.85
C ASN A 13 26.56 -7.63 -18.10
N ASP A 14 26.82 -8.45 -19.13
CA ASP A 14 26.04 -8.45 -20.37
C ASP A 14 24.63 -9.04 -20.16
N ILE A 15 24.50 -10.08 -19.34
CA ILE A 15 23.19 -10.62 -18.92
C ILE A 15 22.46 -9.62 -18.03
N GLY A 16 23.15 -8.94 -17.11
CA GLY A 16 22.56 -7.90 -16.27
C GLY A 16 22.02 -6.73 -17.09
N HIS A 17 22.78 -6.29 -18.10
CA HIS A 17 22.39 -5.21 -19.00
C HIS A 17 21.21 -5.60 -19.91
N ARG A 18 21.19 -6.84 -20.43
CA ARG A 18 20.07 -7.39 -21.22
C ARG A 18 18.79 -7.61 -20.42
N ILE A 19 18.90 -7.92 -19.13
CA ILE A 19 17.74 -8.01 -18.23
C ILE A 19 17.23 -6.61 -17.88
N ALA A 20 18.12 -5.65 -17.62
CA ALA A 20 17.75 -4.27 -17.35
C ALA A 20 16.96 -3.67 -18.52
N THR A 21 17.31 -3.97 -19.78
CA THR A 21 16.58 -3.42 -20.95
C THR A 21 15.14 -3.94 -21.08
N LEU A 22 14.83 -5.13 -20.55
CA LEU A 22 13.47 -5.72 -20.57
C LEU A 22 12.59 -5.27 -19.39
N LEU A 23 13.18 -4.59 -18.41
CA LEU A 23 12.51 -4.14 -17.21
C LEU A 23 12.05 -2.70 -17.34
N SER A 24 10.94 -2.39 -16.68
CA SER A 24 10.47 -1.01 -16.51
C SER A 24 11.53 -0.16 -15.79
N PRO A 25 11.47 1.18 -15.92
CA PRO A 25 12.32 2.09 -15.14
C PRO A 25 12.30 1.79 -13.63
N LEU A 26 11.11 1.52 -13.08
CA LEU A 26 10.86 1.07 -11.70
C LEU A 26 11.71 -0.15 -11.31
N SER A 27 11.65 -1.18 -12.17
CA SER A 27 12.39 -2.43 -11.98
C SER A 27 13.91 -2.24 -12.13
N ARG A 28 14.38 -1.28 -12.95
CA ARG A 28 15.80 -0.94 -13.10
C ARG A 28 16.37 -0.21 -11.88
N ALA A 29 15.62 0.73 -11.30
CA ALA A 29 16.05 1.48 -10.11
C ALA A 29 16.23 0.58 -8.87
N SER A 30 15.35 -0.40 -8.71
CA SER A 30 15.47 -1.42 -7.65
C SER A 30 16.67 -2.34 -7.85
N LEU A 31 16.97 -2.72 -9.09
CA LEU A 31 18.20 -3.45 -9.44
C LEU A 31 19.46 -2.67 -9.08
N GLY A 32 19.52 -1.38 -9.43
CA GLY A 32 20.69 -0.52 -9.16
C GLY A 32 21.03 -0.40 -7.68
N ARG A 33 20.03 -0.25 -6.81
CA ARG A 33 20.24 -0.11 -5.35
C ARG A 33 20.85 -1.33 -4.70
N ALA A 34 20.56 -2.52 -5.19
CA ALA A 34 20.99 -3.72 -4.51
C ALA A 34 22.23 -4.38 -5.11
N PHE A 35 22.65 -3.98 -6.31
CA PHE A 35 24.06 -4.10 -6.71
C PHE A 35 24.99 -3.35 -5.74
N ALA A 36 24.54 -2.25 -5.13
CA ALA A 36 25.32 -1.50 -4.15
C ALA A 36 25.39 -2.16 -2.76
N GLN A 37 24.52 -3.14 -2.44
CA GLN A 37 24.40 -3.75 -1.11
C GLN A 37 25.02 -5.17 -0.98
N GLY A 38 25.59 -5.72 -2.05
CA GLY A 38 26.49 -6.89 -1.97
C GLY A 38 25.89 -8.22 -1.47
N THR A 39 24.58 -8.40 -1.46
CA THR A 39 23.93 -9.63 -0.95
C THR A 39 23.74 -10.70 -2.04
N SER A 40 23.72 -11.97 -1.61
CA SER A 40 23.70 -13.19 -2.44
C SER A 40 22.72 -13.15 -3.62
N LYS A 41 23.28 -13.26 -4.83
CA LYS A 41 22.63 -13.08 -6.15
C LYS A 41 21.41 -13.97 -6.47
N PHE A 42 21.07 -15.00 -5.68
CA PHE A 42 20.02 -15.96 -6.04
C PHE A 42 18.62 -15.63 -5.49
N ASN A 43 18.48 -15.36 -4.19
CA ASN A 43 17.20 -14.88 -3.60
C ASN A 43 16.84 -13.46 -4.03
N PHE A 44 17.87 -12.70 -4.39
CA PHE A 44 17.84 -11.34 -4.89
C PHE A 44 17.03 -11.15 -6.19
N THR A 45 16.85 -12.21 -7.01
CA THR A 45 16.30 -12.02 -8.36
C THR A 45 14.80 -12.23 -8.49
N TRP A 46 14.09 -12.81 -7.51
CA TRP A 46 12.69 -13.22 -7.73
C TRP A 46 11.67 -12.43 -6.92
N THR A 47 11.96 -12.13 -5.66
CA THR A 47 11.10 -11.37 -4.75
C THR A 47 11.01 -9.90 -5.18
N GLN A 48 12.16 -9.26 -5.44
CA GLN A 48 12.22 -7.92 -6.04
C GLN A 48 11.47 -7.82 -7.37
N LYS A 49 11.65 -8.81 -8.25
CA LYS A 49 10.92 -8.86 -9.53
C LYS A 49 9.42 -8.94 -9.33
N ARG A 50 8.94 -9.62 -8.28
CA ARG A 50 7.50 -9.71 -7.97
C ARG A 50 6.93 -8.40 -7.46
N SER A 51 7.61 -7.77 -6.49
CA SER A 51 7.18 -6.46 -5.98
C SER A 51 7.15 -5.43 -7.11
N ALA A 52 8.25 -5.28 -7.85
CA ALA A 52 8.34 -4.35 -8.96
C ALA A 52 7.27 -4.62 -10.04
N ARG A 53 7.01 -5.89 -10.37
CA ARG A 53 5.95 -6.26 -11.31
C ARG A 53 4.57 -5.79 -10.84
N VAL A 54 4.24 -5.83 -9.55
CA VAL A 54 2.95 -5.34 -9.04
C VAL A 54 2.82 -3.84 -9.27
N TRP A 55 3.86 -3.06 -8.95
CA TRP A 55 3.87 -1.63 -9.20
C TRP A 55 3.83 -1.30 -10.69
N ASP A 56 4.48 -2.08 -11.55
CA ASP A 56 4.47 -1.92 -13.02
C ASP A 56 3.11 -2.16 -13.68
N LEU A 57 2.22 -2.92 -13.02
CA LEU A 57 0.83 -3.10 -13.47
C LEU A 57 -0.01 -1.82 -13.28
N ILE A 58 0.44 -0.91 -12.41
CA ILE A 58 -0.27 0.30 -11.99
C ILE A 58 0.38 1.54 -12.62
N PHE A 59 1.71 1.65 -12.51
CA PHE A 59 2.50 2.78 -12.97
C PHE A 59 3.27 2.44 -14.25
N LYS A 60 3.43 3.42 -15.13
CA LYS A 60 4.25 3.29 -16.35
C LYS A 60 5.65 3.90 -16.17
N ASP A 61 5.82 4.78 -15.19
CA ASP A 61 7.07 5.47 -14.85
C ASP A 61 7.11 5.89 -13.38
N ASP A 62 8.25 6.45 -12.96
CA ASP A 62 8.55 6.83 -11.57
C ASP A 62 8.24 8.30 -11.22
N SER A 63 7.68 9.08 -12.15
CA SER A 63 7.63 10.55 -12.01
C SER A 63 6.88 11.01 -10.75
N TRP A 64 5.79 10.34 -10.40
CA TRP A 64 5.05 10.65 -9.18
C TRP A 64 5.83 10.31 -7.90
N PHE A 65 6.51 9.16 -7.88
CA PHE A 65 7.35 8.78 -6.75
C PHE A 65 8.52 9.75 -6.55
N GLN A 66 9.12 10.24 -7.65
CA GLN A 66 10.16 11.27 -7.60
C GLN A 66 9.62 12.60 -7.08
N ALA A 67 8.39 12.97 -7.45
CA ALA A 67 7.75 14.19 -6.98
C ALA A 67 7.49 14.14 -5.47
N ILE A 68 6.94 13.04 -4.94
CA ILE A 68 6.72 12.90 -3.49
C ILE A 68 8.05 12.75 -2.71
N ASP A 69 9.08 12.11 -3.28
CA ASP A 69 10.41 12.00 -2.67
C ASP A 69 11.09 13.39 -2.58
N SER A 70 10.65 14.38 -3.36
CA SER A 70 11.18 15.76 -3.32
C SER A 70 10.57 16.63 -2.21
N LEU A 71 9.51 16.16 -1.56
CA LEU A 71 8.91 16.87 -0.44
C LEU A 71 9.87 16.87 0.75
N SER A 72 10.09 18.06 1.31
CA SER A 72 10.94 18.24 2.49
C SER A 72 10.12 17.99 3.74
N TYR A 73 10.46 16.93 4.47
CA TYR A 73 9.87 16.61 5.76
C TYR A 73 10.87 16.86 6.87
N ASP A 74 10.40 17.37 8.01
CA ASP A 74 11.23 17.54 9.19
C ASP A 74 11.28 16.26 10.03
N SER A 75 12.09 16.24 11.09
CA SER A 75 12.19 15.10 12.00
C SER A 75 10.89 14.80 12.76
N ALA A 76 9.93 15.74 12.79
CA ALA A 76 8.65 15.57 13.46
C ALA A 76 7.61 14.88 12.56
N THR A 77 7.74 14.99 11.23
CA THR A 77 6.81 14.46 10.25
C THR A 77 7.51 13.41 9.39
N PRO A 78 7.25 12.10 9.55
CA PRO A 78 7.90 11.09 8.73
C PRO A 78 7.58 11.27 7.24
N ALA A 79 8.56 10.95 6.39
CA ALA A 79 8.35 10.95 4.95
C ALA A 79 7.23 9.96 4.55
N PRO A 80 6.43 10.30 3.51
CA PRO A 80 5.40 9.44 2.98
C PRO A 80 5.94 8.08 2.60
N ASN A 81 5.12 7.06 2.81
CA ASN A 81 5.44 5.69 2.44
C ASN A 81 4.30 5.11 1.60
N PRO A 82 4.35 5.27 0.26
CA PRO A 82 3.35 4.69 -0.62
C PRO A 82 3.23 3.18 -0.41
N THR A 83 2.01 2.73 -0.17
CA THR A 83 1.70 1.37 0.24
C THR A 83 0.46 0.91 -0.49
N LEU A 84 0.58 -0.19 -1.24
CA LEU A 84 -0.59 -0.89 -1.77
C LEU A 84 -1.16 -1.78 -0.68
N VAL A 85 -2.47 -1.69 -0.46
CA VAL A 85 -3.20 -2.46 0.54
C VAL A 85 -4.36 -3.19 -0.12
N GLY A 86 -4.54 -4.46 0.23
CA GLY A 86 -5.72 -5.22 -0.15
C GLY A 86 -5.46 -6.72 -0.16
N TYR A 87 -6.47 -7.50 0.16
CA TYR A 87 -6.33 -8.96 0.21
C TYR A 87 -5.91 -9.57 -1.14
N ASP A 88 -6.42 -9.01 -2.25
CA ASP A 88 -6.13 -9.52 -3.60
C ASP A 88 -4.70 -9.22 -4.08
N LEU A 89 -3.95 -8.38 -3.36
CA LEU A 89 -2.56 -8.04 -3.65
C LEU A 89 -1.66 -9.28 -3.69
N ALA A 90 -1.95 -10.30 -2.86
CA ALA A 90 -1.23 -11.57 -2.88
C ALA A 90 -1.33 -12.28 -4.24
N LYS A 91 -2.47 -12.17 -4.93
CA LYS A 91 -2.66 -12.78 -6.25
C LYS A 91 -1.83 -12.07 -7.31
N LEU A 92 -1.80 -10.73 -7.28
CA LEU A 92 -0.96 -9.92 -8.17
C LEU A 92 0.53 -10.22 -7.93
N TYR A 93 0.93 -10.24 -6.67
CA TYR A 93 2.31 -10.48 -6.25
C TYR A 93 2.82 -11.85 -6.70
N HIS A 94 2.01 -12.90 -6.56
CA HIS A 94 2.36 -14.24 -7.05
C HIS A 94 2.12 -14.43 -8.55
N GLY A 95 1.38 -13.53 -9.21
CA GLY A 95 1.10 -13.57 -10.64
C GLY A 95 0.01 -14.57 -11.01
N SER A 96 -0.85 -14.92 -10.06
CA SER A 96 -1.96 -15.86 -10.26
C SER A 96 -3.24 -15.18 -10.75
N SER A 97 -3.27 -13.85 -10.80
CA SER A 97 -4.39 -13.05 -11.30
C SER A 97 -3.89 -11.68 -11.74
N THR A 98 -4.58 -11.07 -12.70
CA THR A 98 -4.49 -9.64 -13.06
C THR A 98 -5.76 -8.88 -12.66
N SER A 99 -6.61 -9.49 -11.85
CA SER A 99 -7.77 -8.87 -11.23
C SER A 99 -7.55 -8.72 -9.73
N ALA A 100 -7.80 -7.51 -9.22
CA ALA A 100 -7.70 -7.18 -7.80
C ALA A 100 -8.44 -5.88 -7.47
N TYR A 101 -8.98 -5.81 -6.25
CA TYR A 101 -9.37 -4.53 -5.63
C TYR A 101 -8.35 -4.20 -4.55
N ILE A 102 -7.67 -3.05 -4.69
CA ILE A 102 -6.60 -2.60 -3.80
C ILE A 102 -6.72 -1.09 -3.57
N ALA A 103 -6.12 -0.59 -2.50
CA ALA A 103 -5.99 0.83 -2.20
C ALA A 103 -4.52 1.25 -2.21
N LEU A 104 -4.22 2.44 -2.72
CA LEU A 104 -2.92 3.09 -2.58
C LEU A 104 -3.01 4.12 -1.45
N LEU A 105 -2.30 3.85 -0.37
CA LEU A 105 -2.17 4.72 0.79
C LEU A 105 -0.77 5.32 0.79
N VAL A 106 -0.64 6.60 1.15
CA VAL A 106 0.63 7.33 1.05
C VAL A 106 1.19 7.65 2.43
N SER A 107 0.37 7.56 3.48
CA SER A 107 0.76 7.89 4.87
C SER A 107 1.42 9.27 4.96
N ASP A 108 0.92 10.21 4.17
CA ASP A 108 1.35 11.59 4.18
C ASP A 108 0.53 12.38 5.21
N TRP A 109 1.18 12.74 6.31
CA TRP A 109 0.54 13.48 7.39
C TRP A 109 0.38 14.97 7.09
N GLY A 110 1.26 15.54 6.25
CA GLY A 110 1.16 16.93 5.81
C GLY A 110 0.06 17.14 4.76
N GLY A 111 -0.29 16.08 4.04
CA GLY A 111 -1.30 16.09 2.98
C GLY A 111 -0.81 16.76 1.69
N ASP A 112 0.49 16.98 1.54
CA ASP A 112 1.11 17.66 0.41
C ASP A 112 1.14 16.81 -0.88
N CYS A 113 1.06 15.47 -0.76
CA CYS A 113 0.99 14.56 -1.90
C CYS A 113 -0.17 14.88 -2.85
N ARG A 114 -1.26 15.48 -2.34
CA ARG A 114 -2.42 15.87 -3.15
C ARG A 114 -2.09 16.93 -4.20
N PHE A 115 -1.06 17.75 -3.97
CA PHE A 115 -0.62 18.77 -4.93
C PHE A 115 0.02 18.15 -6.18
N PHE A 116 0.47 16.90 -6.09
CA PHE A 116 1.00 16.14 -7.23
C PHE A 116 -0.05 15.29 -7.95
N LYS A 117 -1.35 15.52 -7.72
CA LYS A 117 -2.46 14.77 -8.37
C LYS A 117 -2.30 14.68 -9.89
N LYS A 118 -1.89 15.75 -10.57
CA LYS A 118 -1.69 15.75 -12.03
C LYS A 118 -0.55 14.81 -12.45
N ILE A 119 0.57 14.84 -11.72
CA ILE A 119 1.73 13.97 -11.98
C ILE A 119 1.37 12.52 -11.67
N PHE A 120 0.62 12.28 -10.58
CA PHE A 120 0.08 10.98 -10.24
C PHE A 120 -0.71 10.36 -11.39
N PHE A 121 -1.75 11.02 -11.89
CA PHE A 121 -2.52 10.47 -13.01
C PHE A 121 -1.68 10.31 -14.28
N ALA A 122 -0.73 11.22 -14.52
CA ALA A 122 0.16 11.13 -15.66
C ALA A 122 1.12 9.94 -15.59
N SER A 123 1.50 9.45 -14.41
CA SER A 123 2.40 8.30 -14.22
C SER A 123 1.69 6.94 -14.23
N LEU A 124 0.36 6.92 -14.17
CA LEU A 124 -0.43 5.70 -14.25
C LEU A 124 -0.42 5.09 -15.66
N ARG A 125 -0.59 3.78 -15.72
CA ARG A 125 -0.95 3.04 -16.95
C ARG A 125 -2.32 3.52 -17.48
N ASP A 126 -2.66 3.14 -18.72
CA ASP A 126 -3.95 3.52 -19.34
C ASP A 126 -5.14 3.07 -18.47
N HIS A 127 -6.01 4.02 -18.17
CA HIS A 127 -7.05 3.86 -17.14
C HIS A 127 -8.25 4.77 -17.41
N ASP A 128 -9.34 4.47 -16.68
CA ASP A 128 -10.50 5.33 -16.49
C ASP A 128 -10.57 5.73 -15.00
N TYR A 129 -10.92 6.99 -14.72
CA TYR A 129 -11.01 7.49 -13.35
C TYR A 129 -12.48 7.73 -12.97
N ASN A 130 -12.93 7.03 -11.93
CA ASN A 130 -14.20 7.28 -11.27
C ASN A 130 -13.98 8.24 -10.10
N GLU A 131 -14.19 9.53 -10.36
CA GLU A 131 -13.97 10.58 -9.36
C GLU A 131 -14.86 10.42 -8.12
N LYS A 132 -16.13 10.07 -8.32
CA LYS A 132 -17.08 9.86 -7.23
C LYS A 132 -16.62 8.74 -6.30
N ALA A 133 -16.07 7.64 -6.84
CA ALA A 133 -15.56 6.52 -6.05
C ALA A 133 -14.12 6.76 -5.55
N SER A 134 -13.39 7.72 -6.11
CA SER A 134 -11.93 7.83 -5.98
C SER A 134 -11.23 6.54 -6.39
N GLU A 135 -11.71 5.92 -7.47
CA GLU A 135 -11.23 4.64 -8.00
C GLU A 135 -10.67 4.80 -9.41
N VAL A 136 -9.54 4.16 -9.68
CA VAL A 136 -8.93 4.04 -11.00
C VAL A 136 -9.13 2.62 -11.51
N HIS A 137 -9.65 2.51 -12.73
CA HIS A 137 -9.89 1.25 -13.42
C HIS A 137 -8.89 1.11 -14.57
N PHE A 138 -7.97 0.15 -14.48
CA PHE A 138 -6.93 -0.04 -15.50
C PHE A 138 -7.45 -0.83 -16.69
N LYS A 139 -7.38 -0.31 -17.92
CA LYS A 139 -8.09 -0.89 -19.08
C LYS A 139 -7.61 -2.27 -19.52
N LYS A 140 -6.32 -2.58 -19.32
CA LYS A 140 -5.69 -3.85 -19.74
C LYS A 140 -5.73 -4.93 -18.66
N THR A 141 -6.17 -4.58 -17.46
CA THR A 141 -6.25 -5.50 -16.32
C THR A 141 -7.64 -5.38 -15.71
N ASN A 142 -7.97 -6.20 -14.72
CA ASN A 142 -9.19 -6.00 -13.93
C ASN A 142 -8.81 -5.48 -12.54
N ILE A 143 -7.79 -4.60 -12.49
CA ILE A 143 -7.33 -3.94 -11.28
C ILE A 143 -8.16 -2.68 -11.08
N ILE A 144 -8.74 -2.57 -9.89
CA ILE A 144 -9.36 -1.36 -9.38
C ILE A 144 -8.48 -0.86 -8.24
N LEU A 145 -7.99 0.37 -8.38
CA LEU A 145 -7.16 1.03 -7.39
C LEU A 145 -7.93 2.18 -6.74
N HIS A 146 -8.24 2.05 -5.46
CA HIS A 146 -8.72 3.18 -4.67
C HIS A 146 -7.56 4.12 -4.34
N ILE A 147 -7.74 5.42 -4.60
CA ILE A 147 -6.70 6.44 -4.50
C ILE A 147 -7.13 7.62 -3.63
N GLY A 148 -8.15 7.43 -2.78
CA GLY A 148 -8.73 8.51 -1.99
C GLY A 148 -7.73 9.21 -1.08
N ASP A 149 -6.74 8.48 -0.56
CA ASP A 149 -5.65 9.04 0.23
C ASP A 149 -4.77 10.00 -0.60
N VAL A 150 -4.41 9.59 -1.82
CA VAL A 150 -3.56 10.36 -2.73
C VAL A 150 -4.22 11.67 -3.17
N VAL A 151 -5.52 11.62 -3.53
CA VAL A 151 -6.17 12.75 -4.22
C VAL A 151 -6.90 13.71 -3.30
N ASN A 152 -7.32 13.25 -2.11
CA ASN A 152 -8.07 14.08 -1.18
C ASN A 152 -7.19 14.63 -0.05
N GLY A 153 -6.10 13.94 0.31
CA GLY A 153 -5.23 14.31 1.43
C GLY A 153 -6.00 14.44 2.75
N GLN A 154 -7.01 13.60 2.95
CA GLN A 154 -7.84 13.58 4.16
C GLN A 154 -7.20 12.68 5.20
N GLU A 155 -7.32 13.07 6.47
CA GLU A 155 -6.87 12.26 7.60
C GLU A 155 -7.47 10.84 7.54
N TRP A 156 -8.79 10.76 7.28
CA TRP A 156 -9.52 9.51 7.13
C TRP A 156 -9.87 9.24 5.68
N ILE A 157 -9.54 8.04 5.24
CA ILE A 157 -9.75 7.61 3.86
C ILE A 157 -11.21 7.23 3.67
N GLN A 158 -11.87 7.85 2.70
CA GLN A 158 -13.28 7.58 2.41
C GLN A 158 -13.46 6.58 1.27
N MET A 159 -14.20 5.50 1.52
CA MET A 159 -14.52 4.44 0.55
C MET A 159 -16.02 4.14 0.51
N GLU A 160 -16.51 3.51 -0.56
CA GLU A 160 -17.90 3.03 -0.60
C GLU A 160 -18.10 1.76 0.24
N ASP A 161 -17.08 0.89 0.25
CA ASP A 161 -17.06 -0.36 1.02
C ASP A 161 -15.61 -0.69 1.45
N PRO A 162 -15.21 -0.32 2.68
CA PRO A 162 -13.90 -0.69 3.24
C PRO A 162 -13.67 -2.21 3.28
N GLY A 163 -14.74 -3.00 3.36
CA GLY A 163 -14.69 -4.46 3.44
C GLY A 163 -14.00 -5.13 2.25
N LYS A 164 -13.99 -4.48 1.08
CA LYS A 164 -13.34 -4.99 -0.14
C LYS A 164 -11.84 -5.20 0.02
N LEU A 165 -11.18 -4.48 0.94
CA LEU A 165 -9.75 -4.61 1.19
C LEU A 165 -9.39 -5.85 2.01
N PHE A 166 -10.37 -6.53 2.60
CA PHE A 166 -10.13 -7.60 3.56
C PHE A 166 -10.78 -8.91 3.13
N ARG A 167 -10.23 -10.01 3.64
CA ARG A 167 -10.89 -11.32 3.53
C ARG A 167 -10.73 -12.09 4.82
N ARG A 168 -11.70 -12.97 5.09
CA ARG A 168 -11.61 -13.93 6.18
C ARG A 168 -10.71 -15.09 5.77
N ASN A 169 -9.72 -15.40 6.59
CA ASN A 169 -8.96 -16.62 6.44
C ASN A 169 -9.86 -17.82 6.77
N ARG A 170 -10.09 -18.73 5.81
CA ARG A 170 -10.98 -19.88 6.00
C ARG A 170 -10.55 -20.85 7.11
N ARG A 171 -9.24 -20.94 7.40
CA ARG A 171 -8.71 -21.88 8.40
C ARG A 171 -8.81 -21.35 9.82
N LYS A 172 -8.44 -20.08 10.01
CA LYS A 172 -8.40 -19.43 11.33
C LYS A 172 -9.65 -18.61 11.65
N TRP A 173 -10.53 -18.43 10.66
CA TRP A 173 -11.73 -17.59 10.77
C TRP A 173 -11.44 -16.18 11.27
N LYS A 174 -10.24 -15.66 10.95
CA LYS A 174 -9.76 -14.31 11.30
C LYS A 174 -9.66 -13.44 10.05
N LEU A 175 -9.98 -12.16 10.20
CA LEU A 175 -9.78 -11.13 9.19
C LEU A 175 -8.28 -10.96 8.85
N GLN A 176 -8.00 -10.68 7.58
CA GLN A 176 -6.65 -10.39 7.10
C GLN A 176 -6.69 -9.53 5.82
N THR A 177 -5.60 -8.83 5.57
CA THR A 177 -5.29 -8.19 4.29
C THR A 177 -3.80 -8.37 3.98
N ALA A 178 -3.31 -7.73 2.92
CA ALA A 178 -1.90 -7.67 2.60
C ALA A 178 -1.49 -6.23 2.29
N ALA A 179 -0.23 -5.92 2.55
CA ALA A 179 0.39 -4.64 2.28
C ALA A 179 1.68 -4.86 1.46
N LEU A 180 1.95 -3.98 0.50
CA LEU A 180 3.21 -3.92 -0.23
C LEU A 180 3.66 -2.46 -0.23
N TYR A 181 4.70 -2.18 0.53
CA TYR A 181 5.32 -0.86 0.57
C TYR A 181 6.13 -0.64 -0.70
N PHE A 182 6.24 0.61 -1.12
CA PHE A 182 7.06 0.99 -2.25
C PHE A 182 8.54 0.77 -1.91
N LYS A 183 9.33 0.31 -2.89
CA LYS A 183 10.75 -0.09 -2.73
C LYS A 183 11.00 -1.31 -1.83
N GLU A 184 10.01 -1.78 -1.06
CA GLU A 184 10.10 -3.04 -0.32
C GLU A 184 9.90 -4.25 -1.22
N GLU A 185 10.62 -5.32 -0.92
CA GLU A 185 10.56 -6.54 -1.72
C GLU A 185 9.40 -7.43 -1.32
N SER A 186 9.07 -7.45 -0.04
CA SER A 186 8.24 -8.47 0.57
C SER A 186 6.79 -8.01 0.72
N LEU A 187 5.88 -8.85 0.23
CA LEU A 187 4.47 -8.71 0.56
C LEU A 187 4.26 -9.02 2.05
N ILE A 188 3.73 -8.06 2.78
CA ILE A 188 3.44 -8.22 4.20
C ILE A 188 1.99 -8.65 4.37
N ARG A 189 1.78 -9.73 5.12
CA ARG A 189 0.44 -10.13 5.53
C ARG A 189 0.05 -9.38 6.79
N VAL A 190 -1.08 -8.68 6.75
CA VAL A 190 -1.61 -7.94 7.90
C VAL A 190 -2.74 -8.74 8.52
N GLY A 191 -2.53 -9.23 9.74
CA GLY A 191 -3.50 -10.04 10.49
C GLY A 191 -4.50 -9.20 11.28
N SER A 192 -5.48 -9.87 11.87
CA SER A 192 -6.57 -9.26 12.65
C SER A 192 -6.09 -8.41 13.82
N GLU A 193 -4.92 -8.71 14.38
CA GLU A 193 -4.30 -7.97 15.48
C GLU A 193 -3.82 -6.57 15.09
N LYS A 194 -3.62 -6.32 13.79
CA LYS A 194 -3.24 -5.04 13.21
C LYS A 194 -4.42 -4.34 12.51
N ILE A 195 -5.64 -4.86 12.68
CA ILE A 195 -6.84 -4.33 12.04
C ILE A 195 -7.82 -3.87 13.13
N GLY A 196 -8.07 -2.57 13.14
CA GLY A 196 -9.08 -1.94 13.96
C GLY A 196 -10.48 -2.15 13.45
N ARG A 197 -11.43 -2.34 14.38
CA ARG A 197 -12.82 -2.67 14.04
C ARG A 197 -13.83 -2.08 15.02
N VAL A 198 -15.10 -2.15 14.64
CA VAL A 198 -16.24 -1.90 15.55
C VAL A 198 -16.40 -3.10 16.48
N LEU A 199 -16.18 -2.89 17.77
CA LEU A 199 -16.31 -3.90 18.81
C LEU A 199 -17.78 -4.26 19.06
N ASN A 200 -17.99 -5.43 19.66
CA ASN A 200 -19.30 -5.96 20.06
C ASN A 200 -20.31 -6.15 18.90
N MET A 201 -19.83 -6.18 17.65
CA MET A 201 -20.64 -6.57 16.51
C MET A 201 -20.72 -8.11 16.41
N PRO A 202 -21.90 -8.69 16.16
CA PRO A 202 -22.09 -10.14 16.16
C PRO A 202 -21.37 -10.86 15.01
N ALA A 203 -21.09 -10.16 13.90
CA ALA A 203 -20.40 -10.72 12.74
C ALA A 203 -19.10 -9.97 12.41
N GLU A 204 -18.00 -10.71 12.19
CA GLU A 204 -16.67 -10.15 11.90
C GLU A 204 -16.57 -9.39 10.56
N LYS A 205 -17.50 -9.57 9.63
CA LYS A 205 -17.55 -8.71 8.43
C LYS A 205 -18.29 -7.40 8.69
N GLU A 206 -19.31 -7.44 9.55
CA GLU A 206 -20.05 -6.24 9.93
C GLU A 206 -19.19 -5.28 10.78
N CYS A 207 -18.17 -5.80 11.46
CA CYS A 207 -17.29 -4.98 12.28
C CYS A 207 -16.34 -4.05 11.50
N ILE A 208 -16.15 -4.25 10.20
CA ILE A 208 -15.29 -3.39 9.35
C ILE A 208 -16.06 -2.72 8.20
N LYS A 209 -17.36 -3.00 8.06
CA LYS A 209 -18.19 -2.55 6.94
C LYS A 209 -18.34 -1.03 6.89
N ASN A 210 -18.44 -0.40 8.06
CA ASN A 210 -18.65 1.04 8.18
C ASN A 210 -17.35 1.79 8.40
N ILE A 211 -16.43 1.24 9.18
CA ILE A 211 -15.15 1.84 9.48
C ILE A 211 -14.17 0.76 9.93
N CYS A 212 -12.90 0.96 9.62
CA CYS A 212 -11.80 0.16 10.14
C CYS A 212 -10.54 1.02 10.24
N SER A 213 -9.55 0.58 11.01
CA SER A 213 -8.19 1.10 10.87
C SER A 213 -7.23 -0.02 10.53
N LEU A 214 -6.12 0.37 9.92
CA LEU A 214 -5.05 -0.54 9.55
C LEU A 214 -3.75 0.00 10.14
N GLN A 215 -3.07 -0.83 10.91
CA GLN A 215 -1.71 -0.54 11.35
C GLN A 215 -0.75 -0.82 10.18
N LEU A 216 -0.16 0.24 9.66
CA LEU A 216 0.91 0.25 8.66
C LEU A 216 2.16 0.86 9.29
N GLU A 217 3.15 1.17 8.46
CA GLU A 217 4.44 1.74 8.85
C GLU A 217 4.77 2.95 7.97
N PHE A 218 5.33 3.99 8.57
CA PHE A 218 5.99 5.09 7.86
C PHE A 218 7.32 4.62 7.25
N GLY A 219 7.99 5.48 6.48
CA GLY A 219 9.26 5.13 5.82
C GLY A 219 10.42 4.82 6.78
N ASP A 220 10.32 5.27 8.03
CA ASP A 220 11.26 4.99 9.12
C ASP A 220 10.90 3.73 9.94
N GLY A 221 9.85 3.00 9.56
CA GLY A 221 9.32 1.84 10.28
C GLY A 221 8.44 2.17 11.49
N THR A 222 8.19 3.46 11.77
CA THR A 222 7.29 3.87 12.86
C THR A 222 5.85 3.45 12.51
N PRO A 223 5.10 2.82 13.43
CA PRO A 223 3.73 2.41 13.14
C PRO A 223 2.81 3.61 12.92
N VAL A 224 1.89 3.48 11.96
CA VAL A 224 0.85 4.46 11.66
C VAL A 224 -0.49 3.76 11.53
N TYR A 225 -1.55 4.32 12.13
CA TYR A 225 -2.90 3.81 11.96
C TYR A 225 -3.66 4.63 10.93
N ARG A 226 -3.97 4.01 9.79
CA ARG A 226 -4.81 4.63 8.76
C ARG A 226 -6.26 4.24 8.95
N VAL A 227 -7.12 5.23 9.17
CA VAL A 227 -8.57 5.05 9.30
C VAL A 227 -9.20 5.05 7.91
N ILE A 228 -10.01 4.04 7.64
CA ILE A 228 -10.78 3.88 6.41
C ILE A 228 -12.26 3.85 6.78
N ARG A 229 -13.01 4.85 6.33
CA ARG A 229 -14.42 5.06 6.65
C ARG A 229 -15.29 4.91 5.41
N ARG A 230 -16.47 4.33 5.60
CA ARG A 230 -17.54 4.32 4.60
C ARG A 230 -18.13 5.72 4.43
N ARG A 231 -18.22 6.23 3.20
CA ARG A 231 -18.74 7.59 2.91
C ARG A 231 -20.10 7.87 3.54
N ASN A 232 -21.05 6.97 3.32
CA ASN A 232 -22.44 7.14 3.77
C ASN A 232 -22.71 6.24 4.99
N MET A 233 -21.99 6.51 6.07
CA MET A 233 -22.19 5.79 7.33
C MET A 233 -23.47 6.26 8.02
N THR A 234 -24.36 5.33 8.34
CA THR A 234 -25.64 5.61 9.03
C THR A 234 -25.61 5.29 10.53
N VAL A 235 -24.54 4.64 10.99
CA VAL A 235 -24.37 4.22 12.39
C VAL A 235 -23.45 5.21 13.07
N ARG A 236 -23.87 5.75 14.23
CA ARG A 236 -23.03 6.62 15.06
C ARG A 236 -22.02 5.79 15.83
N LEU A 237 -20.74 6.13 15.71
CA LEU A 237 -19.64 5.38 16.31
C LEU A 237 -18.80 6.26 17.23
N VAL A 238 -18.36 5.70 18.35
CA VAL A 238 -17.41 6.34 19.27
C VAL A 238 -16.05 5.72 19.06
N SER A 239 -15.03 6.55 18.81
CA SER A 239 -13.64 6.11 18.67
C SER A 239 -13.11 5.55 19.99
N ILE A 240 -12.27 4.54 19.88
CA ILE A 240 -11.47 3.99 20.95
C ILE A 240 -10.01 4.23 20.57
N GLU A 241 -9.34 5.04 21.39
CA GLU A 241 -7.95 5.39 21.20
C GLU A 241 -7.03 4.43 21.96
N THR A 242 -5.87 4.16 21.39
CA THR A 242 -4.77 3.48 22.08
C THR A 242 -3.52 4.31 21.96
N THR A 243 -2.71 4.31 23.01
CA THR A 243 -1.42 4.98 23.03
C THR A 243 -0.32 3.99 22.63
N ASP A 244 0.55 4.37 21.70
CA ASP A 244 1.72 3.57 21.35
C ASP A 244 2.86 3.72 22.36
N LYS A 245 3.95 2.97 22.14
CA LYS A 245 5.15 2.98 23.00
C LYS A 245 5.82 4.36 23.10
N ASN A 246 5.55 5.28 22.18
CA ASN A 246 6.11 6.61 22.11
C ASN A 246 5.13 7.68 22.66
N GLY A 247 4.00 7.25 23.24
CA GLY A 247 3.01 8.18 23.79
C GLY A 247 2.04 8.77 22.76
N ARG A 248 2.10 8.35 21.48
CA ARG A 248 1.18 8.87 20.44
C ARG A 248 -0.16 8.15 20.53
N LYS A 249 -1.24 8.91 20.47
CA LYS A 249 -2.61 8.38 20.48
C LYS A 249 -3.07 8.06 19.06
N TRP A 250 -3.72 6.92 18.91
CA TRP A 250 -4.22 6.43 17.63
C TRP A 250 -5.65 5.94 17.78
N VAL A 251 -6.52 6.30 16.84
CA VAL A 251 -7.86 5.69 16.73
C VAL A 251 -7.70 4.27 16.19
N THR A 252 -7.88 3.27 17.04
CA THR A 252 -7.65 1.88 16.67
C THR A 252 -8.90 1.04 16.66
N ASN A 253 -9.94 1.40 17.38
CA ASN A 253 -11.20 0.66 17.35
C ASN A 253 -12.39 1.61 17.49
N TRP A 254 -13.59 1.07 17.38
CA TRP A 254 -14.83 1.80 17.59
C TRP A 254 -15.82 0.96 18.36
N ARG A 255 -16.85 1.61 18.89
CA ARG A 255 -18.08 0.96 19.35
C ARG A 255 -19.29 1.75 18.87
N VAL A 256 -20.45 1.10 18.86
CA VAL A 256 -21.72 1.79 18.62
C VAL A 256 -21.95 2.81 19.75
N ALA A 257 -22.32 4.03 19.38
CA ALA A 257 -22.68 5.08 20.33
C ALA A 257 -23.96 4.70 21.11
N ARG A 258 -24.00 5.04 22.39
CA ARG A 258 -25.23 4.93 23.19
C ARG A 258 -26.18 6.08 22.83
N ALA A 259 -27.47 5.92 23.15
CA ALA A 259 -28.50 6.90 22.78
C ALA A 259 -28.25 8.30 23.36
N ASP A 260 -27.61 8.36 24.54
CA ASP A 260 -27.27 9.57 25.29
C ASP A 260 -25.93 10.21 24.87
N GLU A 261 -25.12 9.53 24.05
CA GLU A 261 -23.83 10.07 23.62
C GLU A 261 -23.99 11.03 22.45
N THR A 262 -23.57 12.28 22.62
CA THR A 262 -23.59 13.31 21.57
C THR A 262 -22.35 13.27 20.68
N ASN A 263 -21.24 12.71 21.16
CA ASN A 263 -19.91 12.81 20.52
C ASN A 263 -19.59 11.66 19.54
N GLY A 264 -20.59 11.15 18.84
CA GLY A 264 -20.43 10.09 17.84
C GLY A 264 -20.10 10.63 16.44
N LEU A 265 -19.28 9.88 15.70
CA LEU A 265 -18.89 10.11 14.29
C LEU A 265 -19.94 9.71 13.27
#